data_AF-A0A150T494-F1
#
_entry.id   AF-A0A150T494-F1
#
_cell.length_a   1.000
_cell.length_b   1.000
_cell.length_c   1.000
_cell.angle_alpha   90.00
_cell.angle_beta   90.00
_cell.angle_gamma   90.00
#
_symmetry.space_group_name_H-M   'P 1'
#
loop_
_entity.id
_entity.type
_entity.pdbx_description
1 polymer ?
#
loop_
_entity_poly.entity_id
_entity_poly.type
_entity_poly.pdbx_seq_one_letter_code
_entity_poly.pdbx_strand_id
1 'polypeptide(L)'
;MSTGVGLTVTLRVRMGAHDAHYAGELCDGARILALFGDVATELLIRLDGDEGLFRAYEAVEFLAPVRAGDFIEATGVVTKVGATSRAMAFEARKVVASVREPGVAPSAADALAEPVIVCRALGTCVVPKELQRRPRLVLPALSAPPPDHAQLPEPRPIITPPPRIIVTPPESALILTAAIVGAETTRAQTPHLPVTARELADEAARCRDAGAAVVHLHVRNPDGTPSQSRALFAEAIAAIQEKTDVILQTSTGGAVGMGVDERAQPLLCRPEMATLNCGTLNFGDGIFDNARPLIRDMAARIREAGSIPELECYEVGHIHEALSLLAEGLLAEPLHFQFVLGVPGGIAAREDVLRFMIGQIPRGSSWGVAAVGRHQRPMTELAMQLGGHARVGLEDNIYLEKGVLAEGSAPLVARAAAFARSVGREVVDPDRARQLLGIRPRAAAAQAGAAGGGSALAQG
;
A
#
# COMPACT_ATOMS: atom_id res chain seq x y z
N MET A 1 -29.07 18.18 -45.83
CA MET A 1 -29.38 17.70 -44.46
C MET A 1 -28.24 18.18 -43.57
N SER A 2 -28.54 18.83 -42.44
CA SER A 2 -27.51 19.36 -41.53
C SER A 2 -26.53 18.25 -41.16
N THR A 3 -25.23 18.51 -41.26
CA THR A 3 -24.16 17.54 -40.99
C THR A 3 -24.02 17.21 -39.50
N GLY A 4 -24.80 17.84 -38.63
CA GLY A 4 -24.71 17.70 -37.16
C GLY A 4 -23.52 18.45 -36.55
N VAL A 5 -22.52 18.80 -37.35
CA VAL A 5 -21.37 19.63 -36.93
C VAL A 5 -21.87 21.02 -36.51
N GLY A 6 -21.38 21.50 -35.37
CA GLY A 6 -21.80 22.76 -34.75
C GLY A 6 -23.02 22.64 -33.83
N LEU A 7 -23.66 21.45 -33.75
CA LEU A 7 -24.71 21.22 -32.76
C LEU A 7 -24.13 21.40 -31.36
N THR A 8 -24.76 22.27 -30.58
CA THR A 8 -24.27 22.70 -29.26
C THR A 8 -25.34 22.45 -28.19
N VAL A 9 -24.91 22.01 -27.01
CA VAL A 9 -25.73 21.80 -25.81
C VAL A 9 -25.03 22.45 -24.62
N THR A 10 -25.81 23.04 -23.72
CA THR A 10 -25.32 23.61 -22.46
C THR A 10 -26.20 23.17 -21.30
N LEU A 11 -25.56 22.68 -20.24
CA LEU A 11 -26.16 22.41 -18.94
C LEU A 11 -25.66 23.43 -17.93
N ARG A 12 -26.57 23.98 -17.11
CA ARG A 12 -26.21 24.82 -15.96
C ARG A 12 -26.60 24.12 -14.67
N VAL A 13 -25.65 23.93 -13.77
CA VAL A 13 -25.83 23.20 -12.51
C VAL A 13 -25.16 23.93 -11.35
N ARG A 14 -25.77 23.86 -10.16
CA ARG A 14 -25.15 24.31 -8.92
C ARG A 14 -24.36 23.17 -8.29
N MET A 15 -23.14 23.44 -7.84
CA MET A 15 -22.35 22.50 -7.04
C MET A 15 -22.90 22.44 -5.61
N GLY A 16 -23.37 21.28 -5.21
CA GLY A 16 -23.85 20.98 -3.86
C GLY A 16 -22.70 20.69 -2.89
N ALA A 17 -23.01 20.67 -1.60
CA ALA A 17 -22.05 20.27 -0.57
C ALA A 17 -21.58 18.80 -0.75
N HIS A 18 -22.44 17.93 -1.30
CA HIS A 18 -22.09 16.55 -1.61
C HIS A 18 -21.14 16.41 -2.82
N ASP A 19 -21.00 17.47 -3.63
CA ASP A 19 -20.02 17.51 -4.73
C ASP A 19 -18.63 17.89 -4.24
N ALA A 20 -18.48 18.36 -2.99
CA ALA A 20 -17.18 18.65 -2.41
C ALA A 20 -16.48 17.33 -2.03
N HIS A 21 -15.22 17.21 -2.46
CA HIS A 21 -14.41 16.00 -2.24
C HIS A 21 -13.17 16.29 -1.39
N TYR A 22 -12.56 17.45 -1.56
CA TYR A 22 -11.34 17.84 -0.86
C TYR A 22 -11.60 18.90 0.21
N ALA A 23 -10.63 19.08 1.12
CA ALA A 23 -10.66 20.12 2.15
C ALA A 23 -10.90 21.51 1.54
N GLY A 24 -11.62 22.37 2.26
CA GLY A 24 -12.01 23.70 1.77
C GLY A 24 -13.17 23.67 0.77
N GLU A 25 -14.01 22.63 0.82
CA GLU A 25 -15.20 22.46 -0.01
C GLU A 25 -14.90 22.44 -1.52
N LEU A 26 -13.72 21.95 -1.87
CA LEU A 26 -13.26 21.86 -3.25
C LEU A 26 -13.85 20.60 -3.91
N CYS A 27 -14.50 20.78 -5.05
CA CYS A 27 -15.03 19.71 -5.88
C CYS A 27 -13.90 19.03 -6.65
N ASP A 28 -13.99 17.71 -6.83
CA ASP A 28 -13.06 17.01 -7.71
C ASP A 28 -13.34 17.29 -9.20
N GLY A 29 -12.30 17.11 -10.02
CA GLY A 29 -12.42 17.31 -11.47
C GLY A 29 -13.33 16.28 -12.16
N ALA A 30 -13.51 15.09 -11.57
CA ALA A 30 -14.37 14.05 -12.14
C ALA A 30 -15.83 14.49 -12.16
N ARG A 31 -16.26 15.35 -11.21
CA ARG A 31 -17.58 15.97 -11.24
C ARG A 31 -17.83 16.76 -12.53
N ILE A 32 -16.84 17.50 -13.00
CA ILE A 32 -16.95 18.27 -14.25
C ILE A 32 -16.99 17.35 -15.48
N LEU A 33 -16.23 16.26 -15.46
CA LEU A 33 -16.28 15.26 -16.52
C LEU A 33 -17.64 14.55 -16.58
N ALA A 34 -18.28 14.30 -15.44
CA ALA A 34 -19.65 13.76 -15.42
C ALA A 34 -20.63 14.70 -16.14
N LEU A 35 -20.51 16.02 -15.95
CA LEU A 35 -21.33 17.00 -16.68
C LEU A 35 -21.06 16.96 -18.19
N PHE A 36 -19.80 16.79 -18.61
CA PHE A 36 -19.49 16.59 -20.03
C PHE A 36 -20.08 15.30 -20.58
N GLY A 37 -20.17 14.24 -19.76
CA GLY A 37 -20.90 13.02 -20.08
C GLY A 37 -22.38 13.30 -20.38
N ASP A 38 -23.07 14.00 -19.48
CA ASP A 38 -24.49 14.36 -19.66
C ASP A 38 -24.71 15.23 -20.91
N VAL A 39 -23.84 16.22 -21.12
CA VAL A 39 -23.85 17.08 -22.33
C VAL A 39 -23.65 16.24 -23.60
N ALA A 40 -22.69 15.31 -23.59
CA ALA A 40 -22.42 14.44 -24.72
C ALA A 40 -23.61 13.53 -25.03
N THR A 41 -24.18 12.91 -24.00
CA THR A 41 -25.39 12.08 -24.11
C THR A 41 -26.53 12.87 -24.75
N GLU A 42 -26.77 14.11 -24.31
CA GLU A 42 -27.80 14.95 -24.91
C GLU A 42 -27.50 15.30 -26.38
N LEU A 43 -26.25 15.60 -26.73
CA LEU A 43 -25.83 15.82 -28.12
C LEU A 43 -26.12 14.61 -29.00
N LEU A 44 -25.85 13.39 -28.50
CA LEU A 44 -26.10 12.14 -29.22
C LEU A 44 -27.59 11.85 -29.35
N ILE A 45 -28.39 12.06 -28.30
CA ILE A 45 -29.84 11.93 -28.38
C ILE A 45 -30.39 12.87 -29.45
N ARG A 46 -29.96 14.14 -29.45
CA ARG A 46 -30.43 15.15 -30.41
C ARG A 46 -30.00 14.83 -31.85
N LEU A 47 -28.78 14.33 -32.05
CA LEU A 47 -28.24 14.06 -33.37
C LEU A 47 -28.67 12.71 -33.95
N ASP A 48 -28.58 11.67 -33.13
CA ASP A 48 -28.71 10.26 -33.53
C ASP A 48 -29.94 9.57 -32.95
N GLY A 49 -30.58 10.14 -31.92
CA GLY A 49 -31.77 9.56 -31.29
C GLY A 49 -31.45 8.39 -30.38
N ASP A 50 -30.21 8.34 -29.88
CA ASP A 50 -29.66 7.30 -29.01
C ASP A 50 -28.65 7.94 -28.04
N GLU A 51 -28.52 7.39 -26.84
CA GLU A 51 -27.58 7.90 -25.84
C GLU A 51 -26.12 7.63 -26.21
N GLY A 52 -25.87 6.60 -27.04
CA GLY A 52 -24.54 6.21 -27.47
C GLY A 52 -23.61 5.83 -26.32
N LEU A 53 -22.31 5.83 -26.63
CA LEU A 53 -21.25 5.56 -25.67
C LEU A 53 -20.17 6.64 -25.78
N PHE A 54 -19.83 7.28 -24.67
CA PHE A 54 -18.63 8.10 -24.57
C PHE A 54 -17.40 7.18 -24.58
N ARG A 55 -16.70 7.09 -25.71
CA ARG A 55 -15.66 6.09 -25.93
C ARG A 55 -14.34 6.46 -25.26
N ALA A 56 -13.92 7.71 -25.42
CA ALA A 56 -12.65 8.19 -24.91
C ALA A 56 -12.60 9.71 -24.89
N TYR A 57 -11.90 10.25 -23.90
CA TYR A 57 -11.36 11.60 -23.97
C TYR A 57 -10.01 11.58 -24.70
N GLU A 58 -9.81 12.56 -25.57
CA GLU A 58 -8.56 12.79 -26.31
C GLU A 58 -7.66 13.79 -25.58
N ALA A 59 -8.24 14.69 -24.79
CA ALA A 59 -7.54 15.64 -23.94
C ALA A 59 -8.50 16.21 -22.88
N VAL A 60 -7.98 16.52 -21.69
CA VAL A 60 -8.71 17.19 -20.60
C VAL A 60 -7.75 18.16 -19.90
N GLU A 61 -8.18 19.40 -19.68
CA GLU A 61 -7.45 20.43 -18.94
C GLU A 61 -8.32 21.03 -17.85
N PHE A 62 -7.86 20.99 -16.60
CA PHE A 62 -8.49 21.67 -15.46
C PHE A 62 -7.79 23.01 -15.23
N LEU A 63 -8.52 24.12 -15.36
CA LEU A 63 -7.96 25.48 -15.47
C LEU A 63 -8.22 26.33 -14.23
N ALA A 64 -9.27 26.05 -13.46
CA ALA A 64 -9.59 26.78 -12.24
C ALA A 64 -10.36 25.90 -11.24
N PRO A 65 -10.24 26.15 -9.92
CA PRO A 65 -10.91 25.35 -8.90
C PRO A 65 -12.42 25.56 -8.93
N VAL A 66 -13.18 24.50 -8.64
CA VAL A 66 -14.64 24.51 -8.47
C VAL A 66 -14.95 24.14 -7.03
N ARG A 67 -15.86 24.86 -6.39
CA ARG A 67 -16.22 24.64 -4.98
C ARG A 67 -17.73 24.46 -4.82
N ALA A 68 -18.12 23.88 -3.70
CA ALA A 68 -19.52 23.86 -3.30
C ALA A 68 -20.08 25.29 -3.24
N GLY A 69 -21.29 25.46 -3.80
CA GLY A 69 -21.95 26.75 -3.96
C GLY A 69 -21.76 27.40 -5.34
N ASP A 70 -20.73 27.03 -6.09
CA ASP A 70 -20.50 27.56 -7.44
C ASP A 70 -21.61 27.12 -8.41
N PHE A 71 -21.94 27.96 -9.41
CA PHE A 71 -22.72 27.53 -10.57
C PHE A 71 -21.81 27.34 -11.77
N ILE A 72 -21.92 26.16 -12.38
CA ILE A 72 -21.15 25.73 -13.55
C ILE A 72 -22.07 25.62 -14.76
N GLU A 73 -21.67 26.22 -15.86
CA GLU A 73 -22.19 25.96 -17.21
C GLU A 73 -21.23 25.02 -17.94
N ALA A 74 -21.69 23.82 -18.27
CA ALA A 74 -20.96 22.88 -19.10
C ALA A 74 -21.56 22.90 -20.51
N THR A 75 -20.75 23.25 -21.50
CA THR A 75 -21.13 23.34 -22.90
C THR A 75 -20.36 22.32 -23.72
N GLY A 76 -21.03 21.70 -24.68
CA GLY A 76 -20.42 20.77 -25.62
C GLY A 76 -20.89 21.03 -27.03
N VAL A 77 -20.02 20.76 -28.01
CA VAL A 77 -20.28 20.97 -29.43
C VAL A 77 -19.74 19.80 -30.26
N VAL A 78 -20.52 19.37 -31.26
CA VAL A 78 -20.07 18.36 -32.22
C VAL A 78 -19.10 19.00 -33.22
N THR A 79 -17.85 18.55 -33.23
CA THR A 79 -16.79 19.05 -34.12
C THR A 79 -16.66 18.22 -35.39
N LYS A 80 -16.95 16.92 -35.33
CA LYS A 80 -16.86 16.00 -36.46
C LYS A 80 -17.86 14.86 -36.36
N VAL A 81 -18.45 14.50 -37.49
CA VAL A 81 -19.40 13.37 -37.60
C VAL A 81 -18.83 12.30 -38.54
N GLY A 82 -18.59 11.11 -38.00
CA GLY A 82 -18.19 9.91 -38.73
C GLY A 82 -19.35 8.94 -38.99
N ALA A 83 -19.04 7.72 -39.43
CA ALA A 83 -20.06 6.70 -39.70
C ALA A 83 -20.78 6.24 -38.43
N THR A 84 -20.03 6.04 -37.34
CA THR A 84 -20.53 5.72 -36.00
C THR A 84 -19.98 6.67 -34.94
N SER A 85 -18.88 7.37 -35.22
CA SER A 85 -18.22 8.26 -34.26
C SER A 85 -18.71 9.71 -34.34
N ARG A 86 -18.66 10.41 -33.20
CA ARG A 86 -18.89 11.85 -33.06
C ARG A 86 -17.74 12.42 -32.24
N ALA A 87 -16.91 13.27 -32.86
CA ALA A 87 -15.93 14.04 -32.11
C ALA A 87 -16.61 15.28 -31.55
N MET A 88 -16.28 15.62 -30.31
CA MET A 88 -16.89 16.70 -29.56
C MET A 88 -15.84 17.48 -28.79
N ALA A 89 -16.10 18.77 -28.63
CA ALA A 89 -15.35 19.66 -27.76
C ALA A 89 -16.24 20.13 -26.62
N PHE A 90 -15.65 20.25 -25.43
CA PHE A 90 -16.36 20.60 -24.21
C PHE A 90 -15.65 21.73 -23.47
N GLU A 91 -16.43 22.62 -22.85
CA GLU A 91 -15.93 23.68 -22.00
C GLU A 91 -16.87 23.85 -20.79
N ALA A 92 -16.31 23.94 -19.60
CA ALA A 92 -17.03 24.25 -18.37
C ALA A 92 -16.62 25.63 -17.88
N ARG A 93 -17.61 26.48 -17.59
CA ARG A 93 -17.44 27.84 -17.08
C ARG A 93 -18.12 28.00 -15.73
N LYS A 94 -17.45 28.62 -14.78
CA LYS A 94 -18.04 29.13 -13.57
C LYS A 94 -18.68 30.48 -13.84
N VAL A 95 -19.96 30.59 -13.54
CA VAL A 95 -20.78 31.80 -13.77
C VAL A 95 -21.26 32.46 -12.48
N VAL A 96 -21.29 31.70 -11.39
CA VAL A 96 -21.49 32.20 -10.03
C VAL A 96 -20.45 31.56 -9.13
N ALA A 97 -19.79 32.34 -8.29
CA ALA A 97 -18.77 31.87 -7.36
C ALA A 97 -19.19 32.10 -5.89
N SER A 98 -18.96 31.11 -5.04
CA SER A 98 -19.02 31.29 -3.58
C SER A 98 -17.94 32.28 -3.13
N VAL A 99 -18.34 33.34 -2.42
CA VAL A 99 -17.42 34.34 -1.85
C VAL A 99 -16.85 33.79 -0.55
N ARG A 100 -15.52 33.86 -0.39
CA ARG A 100 -14.78 33.27 0.74
C ARG A 100 -13.82 34.24 1.40
N GLU A 101 -14.16 35.52 1.36
CA GLU A 101 -13.35 36.58 1.95
C GLU A 101 -13.64 36.74 3.45
N PRO A 102 -12.61 36.95 4.30
CA PRO A 102 -12.83 37.25 5.71
C PRO A 102 -13.73 38.47 5.90
N GLY A 103 -14.75 38.34 6.75
CA GLY A 103 -15.71 39.42 7.01
C GLY A 103 -16.95 39.43 6.10
N VAL A 104 -17.02 38.52 5.13
CA VAL A 104 -18.22 38.30 4.29
C VAL A 104 -19.02 37.10 4.82
N ALA A 105 -20.34 37.15 4.67
CA ALA A 105 -21.22 36.06 5.11
C ALA A 105 -20.85 34.72 4.43
N PRO A 106 -20.85 33.57 5.14
CA PRO A 106 -20.49 32.27 4.55
C PRO A 106 -21.40 31.82 3.39
N SER A 107 -22.58 32.41 3.25
CA SER A 107 -23.53 32.15 2.17
C SER A 107 -23.43 33.12 1.00
N ALA A 108 -22.49 34.07 1.02
CA ALA A 108 -22.33 35.05 -0.04
C ALA A 108 -21.84 34.39 -1.34
N ALA A 109 -22.36 34.89 -2.46
CA ALA A 109 -22.00 34.42 -3.79
C ALA A 109 -22.08 35.58 -4.79
N ASP A 110 -21.15 35.61 -5.75
CA ASP A 110 -21.09 36.63 -6.79
C ASP A 110 -21.44 36.04 -8.14
N ALA A 111 -22.37 36.68 -8.84
CA ALA A 111 -22.57 36.45 -10.27
C ALA A 111 -21.42 37.09 -11.03
N LEU A 112 -20.67 36.29 -11.79
CA LEU A 112 -19.46 36.74 -12.45
C LEU A 112 -19.82 37.45 -13.76
N ALA A 113 -19.40 38.71 -13.89
CA ALA A 113 -19.54 39.47 -15.13
C ALA A 113 -18.78 38.80 -16.29
N GLU A 114 -17.60 38.25 -15.98
CA GLU A 114 -16.81 37.42 -16.89
C GLU A 114 -16.73 35.99 -16.32
N PRO A 115 -17.36 35.00 -16.98
CA PRO A 115 -17.28 33.61 -16.54
C PRO A 115 -15.85 33.08 -16.53
N VAL A 116 -15.49 32.33 -15.49
CA VAL A 116 -14.16 31.72 -15.37
C VAL A 116 -14.18 30.33 -15.99
N ILE A 117 -13.30 30.06 -16.95
CA ILE A 117 -13.18 28.72 -17.54
C ILE A 117 -12.52 27.80 -16.51
N VAL A 118 -13.21 26.71 -16.15
CA VAL A 118 -12.74 25.76 -15.12
C VAL A 118 -12.23 24.46 -15.72
N CYS A 119 -12.73 24.05 -16.88
CA CYS A 119 -12.28 22.82 -17.55
C CYS A 119 -12.53 22.89 -19.07
N ARG A 120 -11.63 22.28 -19.85
CA ARG A 120 -11.80 22.04 -21.29
C ARG A 120 -11.51 20.58 -21.60
N ALA A 121 -12.22 20.02 -22.58
CA ALA A 121 -11.97 18.64 -23.01
C ALA A 121 -12.27 18.41 -24.50
N LEU A 122 -11.60 17.41 -25.05
CA LEU A 122 -11.90 16.80 -26.34
C LEU A 122 -12.31 15.34 -26.11
N GLY A 123 -13.35 14.88 -26.79
CA GLY A 123 -13.80 13.50 -26.65
C GLY A 123 -14.45 12.95 -27.90
N THR A 124 -14.44 11.63 -28.00
CA THR A 124 -15.11 10.89 -29.06
C THR A 124 -16.19 10.00 -28.45
N CYS A 125 -17.41 10.15 -28.97
CA CYS A 125 -18.54 9.28 -28.69
C CYS A 125 -18.85 8.37 -29.88
N VAL A 126 -19.56 7.26 -29.64
CA VAL A 126 -19.94 6.29 -30.67
C VAL A 126 -21.42 5.93 -30.53
N VAL A 127 -22.14 5.94 -31.65
CA VAL A 127 -23.49 5.39 -31.80
C VAL A 127 -23.47 4.34 -32.92
N PRO A 128 -23.74 3.06 -32.63
CA PRO A 128 -23.84 2.01 -33.65
C PRO A 128 -24.86 2.36 -34.74
N LYS A 129 -24.61 1.97 -35.99
CA LYS A 129 -25.44 2.40 -37.13
C LYS A 129 -26.90 1.97 -37.00
N GLU A 130 -27.09 0.77 -36.48
CA GLU A 130 -28.38 0.13 -36.22
C GLU A 130 -29.21 0.84 -35.14
N LEU A 131 -28.57 1.63 -34.27
CA LEU A 131 -29.24 2.42 -33.23
C LEU A 131 -29.47 3.88 -33.64
N GLN A 132 -28.88 4.35 -34.75
CA GLN A 132 -29.06 5.72 -35.24
C GLN A 132 -30.46 5.92 -35.83
N ARG A 133 -31.38 6.49 -35.04
CA ARG A 133 -32.78 6.74 -35.40
C ARG A 133 -33.06 8.11 -36.00
N ARG A 134 -32.16 9.09 -35.79
CA ARG A 134 -32.24 10.48 -36.28
C ARG A 134 -33.60 11.15 -35.95
N PRO A 135 -33.77 11.70 -34.75
CA PRO A 135 -35.07 12.17 -34.28
C PRO A 135 -35.58 13.33 -35.13
N ARG A 136 -36.91 13.39 -35.31
CA ARG A 136 -37.58 14.45 -36.10
C ARG A 136 -37.72 15.77 -35.33
N LEU A 137 -37.62 15.74 -34.01
CA LEU A 137 -37.78 16.90 -33.14
C LEU A 137 -36.41 17.31 -32.58
N VAL A 138 -35.96 18.52 -32.92
CA VAL A 138 -34.74 19.11 -32.35
C VAL A 138 -35.19 20.20 -31.40
N LEU A 139 -34.95 20.01 -30.09
CA LEU A 139 -35.12 21.09 -29.12
C LEU A 139 -34.11 22.20 -29.44
N PRO A 140 -34.50 23.49 -29.39
CA PRO A 140 -33.53 24.56 -29.49
C PRO A 140 -32.49 24.47 -28.36
N ALA A 141 -31.25 24.85 -28.63
CA ALA A 141 -30.23 24.96 -27.59
C ALA A 141 -30.60 26.10 -26.63
N LEU A 142 -30.27 25.96 -25.34
CA LEU A 142 -30.19 27.12 -24.45
C LEU A 142 -29.02 27.97 -24.96
N SER A 143 -29.30 29.23 -25.29
CA SER A 143 -28.41 30.16 -26.01
C SER A 143 -27.07 30.38 -25.31
N ALA A 144 -26.10 29.49 -25.53
CA ALA A 144 -24.69 29.72 -25.21
C ALA A 144 -23.90 29.76 -26.52
N PRO A 145 -22.94 30.68 -26.66
CA PRO A 145 -22.02 30.65 -27.79
C PRO A 145 -21.25 29.32 -27.80
N PRO A 146 -21.02 28.71 -28.97
CA PRO A 146 -20.25 27.49 -29.06
C PRO A 146 -18.82 27.71 -28.52
N PRO A 147 -18.18 26.68 -27.92
CA PRO A 147 -16.80 26.75 -27.46
C PRO A 147 -15.84 27.22 -28.56
N ASP A 148 -14.86 28.06 -28.22
CA ASP A 148 -13.85 28.51 -29.18
C ASP A 148 -12.89 27.35 -29.52
N HIS A 149 -13.10 26.76 -30.70
CA HIS A 149 -12.34 25.61 -31.17
C HIS A 149 -10.84 25.88 -31.33
N ALA A 150 -10.42 27.13 -31.53
CA ALA A 150 -9.02 27.48 -31.72
C ALA A 150 -8.20 27.41 -30.42
N GLN A 151 -8.86 27.35 -29.26
CA GLN A 151 -8.24 27.33 -27.93
C GLN A 151 -8.36 25.98 -27.22
N LEU A 152 -8.78 24.93 -27.93
CA LEU A 152 -8.88 23.58 -27.39
C LEU A 152 -7.47 22.98 -27.21
N PRO A 153 -7.28 22.13 -26.18
CA PRO A 153 -6.00 21.45 -25.99
C PRO A 153 -5.62 20.62 -27.21
N GLU A 154 -4.32 20.52 -27.51
CA GLU A 154 -3.85 19.53 -28.47
C GLU A 154 -4.21 18.13 -27.98
N PRO A 155 -4.74 17.24 -28.85
CA PRO A 155 -5.02 15.86 -28.49
C PRO A 155 -3.75 15.19 -27.96
N ARG A 156 -3.72 14.88 -26.66
CA ARG A 156 -2.64 14.16 -26.02
C ARG A 156 -3.26 13.01 -25.26
N PRO A 157 -2.90 11.74 -25.56
CA PRO A 157 -3.53 10.59 -24.92
C PRO A 157 -3.48 10.76 -23.41
N ILE A 158 -4.66 10.68 -22.77
CA ILE A 158 -4.75 10.55 -21.32
C ILE A 158 -4.10 9.21 -21.00
N ILE A 159 -2.85 9.26 -20.57
CA ILE A 159 -2.18 8.09 -20.02
C ILE A 159 -2.77 7.89 -18.62
N THR A 160 -3.94 7.26 -18.54
CA THR A 160 -4.34 6.61 -17.30
C THR A 160 -3.28 5.53 -17.07
N PRO A 161 -2.46 5.61 -15.99
CA PRO A 161 -1.59 4.50 -15.68
C PRO A 161 -2.47 3.26 -15.59
N PRO A 162 -2.09 2.13 -16.21
CA PRO A 162 -2.93 0.94 -16.22
C PRO A 162 -3.33 0.60 -14.77
N PRO A 163 -4.56 0.13 -14.53
CA PRO A 163 -4.93 -0.37 -13.21
C PRO A 163 -3.84 -1.33 -12.76
N ARG A 164 -3.39 -1.19 -11.50
CA ARG A 164 -2.35 -2.05 -10.92
C ARG A 164 -2.88 -3.48 -10.87
N ILE A 165 -2.79 -4.21 -11.98
CA ILE A 165 -2.85 -5.64 -11.96
C ILE A 165 -1.47 -6.06 -11.49
N ILE A 166 -1.35 -6.35 -10.21
CA ILE A 166 -0.18 -7.04 -9.68
C ILE A 166 -0.32 -8.48 -10.18
N VAL A 167 0.12 -8.70 -11.42
CA VAL A 167 0.38 -10.04 -11.94
C VAL A 167 1.78 -10.37 -11.48
N THR A 168 1.88 -11.25 -10.50
CA THR A 168 3.14 -11.88 -10.14
C THR A 168 3.66 -12.63 -11.35
N PRO A 169 4.86 -12.31 -11.89
CA PRO A 169 5.47 -13.14 -12.91
C PRO A 169 5.65 -14.57 -12.35
N PRO A 170 5.36 -15.62 -13.14
CA PRO A 170 5.84 -16.96 -12.83
C PRO A 170 7.35 -16.90 -12.55
N GLU A 171 7.85 -17.65 -11.55
CA GLU A 171 9.26 -17.65 -11.10
C GLU A 171 9.71 -16.42 -10.27
N SER A 172 8.80 -15.75 -9.56
CA SER A 172 9.19 -14.70 -8.60
C SER A 172 9.58 -15.27 -7.22
N ALA A 173 10.70 -14.76 -6.68
CA ALA A 173 11.26 -15.15 -5.39
C ALA A 173 10.30 -14.89 -4.21
N LEU A 174 10.27 -15.81 -3.25
CA LEU A 174 9.45 -15.74 -2.04
C LEU A 174 10.32 -15.94 -0.79
N ILE A 175 10.35 -14.92 0.06
CA ILE A 175 10.85 -15.01 1.43
C ILE A 175 9.73 -15.58 2.31
N LEU A 176 10.05 -16.65 3.05
CA LEU A 176 9.23 -17.17 4.14
C LEU A 176 9.85 -16.79 5.48
N THR A 177 9.07 -16.10 6.30
CA THR A 177 9.42 -15.75 7.68
C THR A 177 8.75 -16.70 8.66
N ALA A 178 9.52 -17.26 9.59
CA ALA A 178 9.02 -18.11 10.67
C ALA A 178 8.96 -17.32 11.99
N ALA A 179 7.76 -17.02 12.50
CA ALA A 179 7.55 -16.39 13.80
C ALA A 179 7.29 -17.46 14.87
N ILE A 180 8.38 -17.91 15.50
CA ILE A 180 8.42 -19.22 16.16
C ILE A 180 7.84 -19.26 17.58
N VAL A 181 7.62 -18.11 18.22
CA VAL A 181 7.23 -18.06 19.64
C VAL A 181 6.33 -16.88 20.04
N GLY A 182 6.63 -15.65 19.63
CA GLY A 182 5.87 -14.46 20.02
C GLY A 182 5.87 -14.13 21.51
N ALA A 183 4.97 -13.22 21.91
CA ALA A 183 4.73 -12.81 23.29
C ALA A 183 3.40 -13.35 23.87
N GLU A 184 2.35 -13.48 23.07
CA GLU A 184 0.99 -13.82 23.55
C GLU A 184 0.77 -15.33 23.73
N THR A 185 1.29 -16.16 22.83
CA THR A 185 1.09 -17.63 22.88
C THR A 185 1.73 -18.21 24.15
N THR A 186 1.06 -19.17 24.79
CA THR A 186 1.54 -19.83 26.02
C THR A 186 1.61 -21.35 25.87
N ARG A 187 2.43 -22.00 26.71
CA ARG A 187 2.50 -23.48 26.74
C ARG A 187 1.20 -24.17 27.16
N ALA A 188 0.32 -23.46 27.85
CA ALA A 188 -1.01 -23.95 28.18
C ALA A 188 -1.90 -24.08 26.93
N GLN A 189 -1.69 -23.24 25.92
CA GLN A 189 -2.41 -23.29 24.64
C GLN A 189 -1.79 -24.30 23.67
N THR A 190 -0.46 -24.42 23.66
CA THR A 190 0.24 -25.44 22.86
C THR A 190 1.52 -25.91 23.56
N PRO A 191 1.71 -27.23 23.77
CA PRO A 191 2.92 -27.74 24.41
C PRO A 191 4.17 -27.61 23.51
N HIS A 192 3.98 -27.27 22.24
CA HIS A 192 5.05 -27.17 21.24
C HIS A 192 5.71 -25.79 21.16
N LEU A 193 5.33 -24.85 22.04
CA LEU A 193 5.93 -23.52 22.08
C LEU A 193 7.38 -23.57 22.60
N PRO A 194 8.39 -23.21 21.80
CA PRO A 194 9.78 -23.20 22.26
C PRO A 194 10.01 -22.07 23.28
N VAL A 195 10.78 -22.33 24.33
CA VAL A 195 11.03 -21.35 25.42
C VAL A 195 12.54 -21.17 25.63
N THR A 196 13.28 -22.27 25.76
CA THR A 196 14.73 -22.21 26.01
C THR A 196 15.50 -21.89 24.72
N ALA A 197 16.72 -21.36 24.85
CA ALA A 197 17.60 -21.09 23.71
C ALA A 197 17.83 -22.33 22.82
N ARG A 198 17.96 -23.51 23.44
CA ARG A 198 18.10 -24.78 22.71
C ARG A 198 16.85 -25.13 21.91
N GLU A 199 15.66 -25.02 22.51
CA GLU A 199 14.41 -25.28 21.81
C GLU A 199 14.18 -24.28 20.67
N LEU A 200 14.53 -23.00 20.87
CA LEU A 200 14.46 -21.98 19.83
C LEU A 200 15.41 -22.31 18.66
N ALA A 201 16.64 -22.76 18.96
CA ALA A 201 17.60 -23.19 17.94
C ALA A 201 17.14 -24.44 17.18
N ASP A 202 16.60 -25.43 17.89
CA ASP A 202 16.03 -26.65 17.28
C ASP A 202 14.85 -26.30 16.35
N GLU A 203 13.95 -25.42 16.80
CA GLU A 203 12.80 -25.01 16.01
C GLU A 203 13.18 -24.13 14.81
N ALA A 204 14.14 -23.22 14.97
CA ALA A 204 14.68 -22.40 13.89
C ALA A 204 15.34 -23.27 12.80
N ALA A 205 16.12 -24.28 13.18
CA ALA A 205 16.73 -25.22 12.24
C ALA A 205 15.67 -26.01 11.46
N ARG A 206 14.65 -26.54 12.16
CA ARG A 206 13.52 -27.22 11.51
C ARG A 206 12.74 -26.30 10.57
N CYS A 207 12.52 -25.04 10.95
CA CYS A 207 11.89 -24.06 10.07
C CYS A 207 12.74 -23.76 8.85
N ARG A 208 14.07 -23.69 8.99
CA ARG A 208 14.97 -23.54 7.85
C ARG A 208 14.88 -24.73 6.90
N ASP A 209 14.96 -25.95 7.41
CA ASP A 209 14.84 -27.17 6.58
C ASP A 209 13.50 -27.22 5.82
N ALA A 210 12.45 -26.65 6.42
CA ALA A 210 11.13 -26.52 5.81
C ALA A 210 11.01 -25.39 4.76
N GLY A 211 11.98 -24.47 4.69
CA GLY A 211 12.06 -23.38 3.71
C GLY A 211 12.01 -21.95 4.26
N ALA A 212 12.09 -21.74 5.58
CA ALA A 212 12.15 -20.40 6.14
C ALA A 212 13.52 -19.76 5.88
N ALA A 213 13.51 -18.52 5.38
CA ALA A 213 14.73 -17.73 5.18
C ALA A 213 14.99 -16.77 6.36
N VAL A 214 13.91 -16.35 7.03
CA VAL A 214 13.94 -15.42 8.17
C VAL A 214 13.30 -16.09 9.37
N VAL A 215 13.89 -15.92 10.55
CA VAL A 215 13.25 -16.25 11.83
C VAL A 215 12.97 -14.96 12.59
N HIS A 216 11.69 -14.70 12.84
CA HIS A 216 11.23 -13.64 13.72
C HIS A 216 11.29 -14.15 15.17
N LEU A 217 12.09 -13.46 15.99
CA LEU A 217 12.51 -13.93 17.30
C LEU A 217 11.98 -13.03 18.42
N HIS A 218 11.27 -13.68 19.32
CA HIS A 218 11.03 -13.25 20.69
C HIS A 218 11.76 -14.22 21.65
N VAL A 219 11.98 -13.82 22.90
CA VAL A 219 12.46 -14.71 23.96
C VAL A 219 11.51 -14.70 25.15
N ARG A 220 11.62 -15.73 25.98
CA ARG A 220 10.80 -15.95 27.16
C ARG A 220 11.69 -16.14 28.38
N ASN A 221 11.19 -15.74 29.54
CA ASN A 221 11.77 -16.16 30.81
C ASN A 221 11.57 -17.68 31.02
N PRO A 222 12.30 -18.32 31.95
CA PRO A 222 12.14 -19.75 32.23
C PRO A 222 10.72 -20.18 32.61
N ASP A 223 9.92 -19.27 33.15
CA ASP A 223 8.50 -19.50 33.49
C ASP A 223 7.55 -19.37 32.29
N GLY A 224 8.06 -19.01 31.11
CA GLY A 224 7.30 -18.82 29.88
C GLY A 224 6.76 -17.40 29.65
N THR A 225 6.95 -16.47 30.60
CA THR A 225 6.54 -15.07 30.42
C THR A 225 7.42 -14.36 29.37
N PRO A 226 6.88 -13.37 28.62
CA PRO A 226 7.67 -12.61 27.65
C PRO A 226 8.84 -11.86 28.29
N SER A 227 9.95 -11.73 27.55
CA SER A 227 11.12 -10.98 27.99
C SER A 227 11.76 -10.25 26.81
N GLN A 228 12.29 -9.06 27.06
CA GLN A 228 13.17 -8.34 26.13
C GLN A 228 14.62 -8.30 26.62
N SER A 229 15.00 -9.18 27.56
CA SER A 229 16.36 -9.22 28.10
C SER A 229 17.41 -9.42 27.01
N ARG A 230 18.36 -8.48 26.93
CA ARG A 230 19.54 -8.60 26.05
C ARG A 230 20.26 -9.93 26.23
N ALA A 231 20.40 -10.42 27.47
CA ALA A 231 21.13 -11.64 27.77
C ALA A 231 20.43 -12.88 27.17
N LEU A 232 19.10 -12.96 27.30
CA LEU A 232 18.32 -14.06 26.74
C LEU A 232 18.31 -14.02 25.21
N PHE A 233 18.22 -12.82 24.61
CA PHE A 233 18.37 -12.67 23.17
C PHE A 233 19.76 -13.09 22.69
N ALA A 234 20.83 -12.67 23.37
CA ALA A 234 22.19 -13.05 23.00
C ALA A 234 22.40 -14.57 23.07
N GLU A 235 21.89 -15.24 24.10
CA GLU A 235 21.91 -16.69 24.24
C GLU A 235 21.15 -17.39 23.11
N ALA A 236 19.91 -16.96 22.83
CA ALA A 236 19.09 -17.53 21.77
C ALA A 236 19.70 -17.32 20.38
N ILE A 237 20.20 -16.11 20.09
CA ILE A 237 20.86 -15.76 18.83
C ILE A 237 22.10 -16.64 18.62
N ALA A 238 22.95 -16.80 19.63
CA ALA A 238 24.14 -17.64 19.55
C ALA A 238 23.76 -19.10 19.27
N ALA A 239 22.81 -19.65 20.01
CA ALA A 239 22.35 -21.03 19.84
C ALA A 239 21.75 -21.28 18.44
N ILE A 240 20.99 -20.32 17.89
CA ILE A 240 20.40 -20.43 16.55
C ILE A 240 21.51 -20.39 15.49
N GLN A 241 22.46 -19.44 15.61
CA GLN A 241 23.57 -19.28 14.65
C GLN A 241 24.52 -20.49 14.62
N GLU A 242 24.62 -21.25 15.71
CA GLU A 242 25.36 -22.52 15.72
C GLU A 242 24.70 -23.62 14.88
N LYS A 243 23.39 -23.55 14.65
CA LYS A 243 22.62 -24.61 13.97
C LYS A 243 22.16 -24.27 12.57
N THR A 244 21.99 -23.00 12.26
CA THR A 244 21.37 -22.56 11.01
C THR A 244 21.81 -21.14 10.63
N ASP A 245 21.71 -20.82 9.35
CA ASP A 245 22.14 -19.59 8.69
C ASP A 245 20.97 -18.64 8.34
N VAL A 246 19.78 -18.87 8.91
CA VAL A 246 18.62 -17.97 8.79
C VAL A 246 18.96 -16.53 9.14
N ILE A 247 18.27 -15.59 8.50
CA ILE A 247 18.29 -14.20 8.93
C ILE A 247 17.56 -14.12 10.27
N LEU A 248 18.25 -13.63 11.29
CA LEU A 248 17.65 -13.37 12.60
C LEU A 248 17.05 -11.97 12.64
N GLN A 249 15.73 -11.92 12.83
CA GLN A 249 14.96 -10.71 13.01
C GLN A 249 14.46 -10.62 14.44
N THR A 250 15.00 -9.71 15.25
CA THR A 250 14.52 -9.56 16.64
C THR A 250 13.32 -8.66 16.72
N SER A 251 12.35 -9.01 17.57
CA SER A 251 11.22 -8.14 17.84
C SER A 251 11.62 -6.91 18.65
N THR A 252 11.21 -5.72 18.19
CA THR A 252 11.19 -4.51 19.04
C THR A 252 9.78 -4.21 19.56
N GLY A 253 8.81 -5.10 19.32
CA GLY A 253 7.46 -4.99 19.87
C GLY A 253 7.41 -5.38 21.34
N GLY A 254 8.07 -6.49 21.70
CA GLY A 254 7.99 -7.04 23.06
C GLY A 254 6.56 -7.49 23.40
N ALA A 255 6.17 -7.33 24.66
CA ALA A 255 4.81 -7.55 25.13
C ALA A 255 4.11 -6.22 25.46
N VAL A 256 2.78 -6.24 25.47
CA VAL A 256 1.95 -5.08 25.87
C VAL A 256 2.38 -4.58 27.25
N GLY A 257 2.68 -3.28 27.35
CA GLY A 257 3.09 -2.62 28.59
C GLY A 257 4.60 -2.43 28.78
N MET A 258 5.46 -2.98 27.91
CA MET A 258 6.91 -2.75 27.98
C MET A 258 7.31 -1.35 27.49
N GLY A 259 8.25 -0.72 28.20
CA GLY A 259 8.81 0.59 27.83
C GLY A 259 9.75 0.51 26.63
N VAL A 260 10.03 1.66 26.00
CA VAL A 260 10.86 1.72 24.78
C VAL A 260 12.29 1.22 24.98
N ASP A 261 12.94 1.54 26.10
CA ASP A 261 14.31 1.10 26.37
C ASP A 261 14.41 -0.40 26.61
N GLU A 262 13.41 -0.97 27.28
CA GLU A 262 13.28 -2.42 27.42
C GLU A 262 13.09 -3.07 26.06
N ARG A 263 12.17 -2.56 25.25
CA ARG A 263 11.90 -3.06 23.89
C ARG A 263 13.08 -2.94 22.93
N ALA A 264 13.99 -1.99 23.15
CA ALA A 264 15.17 -1.77 22.33
C ALA A 264 16.38 -2.65 22.70
N GLN A 265 16.36 -3.33 23.87
CA GLN A 265 17.48 -4.16 24.31
C GLN A 265 17.98 -5.21 23.29
N PRO A 266 17.11 -5.89 22.50
CA PRO A 266 17.55 -6.86 21.50
C PRO A 266 18.49 -6.26 20.44
N LEU A 267 18.36 -4.96 20.14
CA LEU A 267 19.20 -4.26 19.15
C LEU A 267 20.67 -4.20 19.56
N LEU A 268 20.97 -4.30 20.86
CA LEU A 268 22.34 -4.38 21.38
C LEU A 268 23.05 -5.68 20.95
N CYS A 269 22.31 -6.68 20.48
CA CYS A 269 22.86 -7.90 19.89
C CYS A 269 23.21 -7.74 18.39
N ARG A 270 22.93 -6.56 17.81
CA ARG A 270 23.17 -6.23 16.39
C ARG A 270 22.62 -7.28 15.40
N PRO A 271 21.32 -7.59 15.48
CA PRO A 271 20.69 -8.53 14.56
C PRO A 271 20.69 -8.00 13.13
N GLU A 272 20.59 -8.89 12.15
CA GLU A 272 20.56 -8.49 10.73
C GLU A 272 19.27 -7.71 10.40
N MET A 273 18.16 -8.08 11.04
CA MET A 273 16.89 -7.39 10.95
C MET A 273 16.29 -7.13 12.33
N ALA A 274 15.39 -6.15 12.38
CA ALA A 274 14.53 -5.93 13.54
C ALA A 274 13.16 -5.44 13.08
N THR A 275 12.11 -5.76 13.81
CA THR A 275 10.79 -5.19 13.51
C THR A 275 10.70 -3.74 13.95
N LEU A 276 9.90 -2.94 13.26
CA LEU A 276 9.53 -1.58 13.63
C LEU A 276 8.01 -1.46 13.51
N ASN A 277 7.34 -1.31 14.66
CA ASN A 277 5.91 -1.11 14.71
C ASN A 277 5.57 0.33 14.33
N CYS A 278 4.84 0.50 13.23
CA CYS A 278 4.61 1.81 12.61
C CYS A 278 3.35 2.55 13.12
N GLY A 279 2.79 2.17 14.26
CA GLY A 279 1.70 2.91 14.89
C GLY A 279 1.10 2.24 16.13
N THR A 280 0.36 3.05 16.90
CA THR A 280 -0.40 2.61 18.07
C THR A 280 -1.76 2.06 17.63
N LEU A 281 -2.19 0.96 18.25
CA LEU A 281 -3.52 0.40 18.09
C LEU A 281 -4.01 -0.30 19.36
N ASN A 282 -5.32 -0.54 19.43
CA ASN A 282 -5.83 -1.53 20.36
C ASN A 282 -5.32 -2.92 19.95
N PHE A 283 -4.94 -3.73 20.92
CA PHE A 283 -4.41 -5.07 20.69
C PHE A 283 -5.05 -6.03 21.70
N GLY A 284 -6.11 -6.72 21.27
CA GLY A 284 -7.00 -7.40 22.19
C GLY A 284 -7.66 -6.41 23.16
N ASP A 285 -7.58 -6.69 24.45
CA ASP A 285 -8.08 -5.82 25.51
C ASP A 285 -7.06 -4.72 25.93
N GLY A 286 -5.86 -4.73 25.35
CA GLY A 286 -4.79 -3.78 25.65
C GLY A 286 -4.58 -2.71 24.57
N ILE A 287 -3.58 -1.86 24.80
CA ILE A 287 -3.08 -0.89 23.81
C ILE A 287 -1.63 -1.23 23.52
N PHE A 288 -1.32 -1.44 22.24
CA PHE A 288 0.06 -1.59 21.81
C PHE A 288 0.62 -0.21 21.42
N ASP A 289 1.28 0.44 22.37
CA ASP A 289 1.71 1.82 22.24
C ASP A 289 3.00 1.97 21.41
N ASN A 290 2.87 2.69 20.30
CA ASN A 290 3.94 3.13 19.43
C ASN A 290 3.64 4.58 18.99
N ALA A 291 3.54 5.50 19.94
CA ALA A 291 3.41 6.92 19.62
C ALA A 291 4.56 7.38 18.70
N ARG A 292 4.30 8.34 17.82
CA ARG A 292 5.26 8.79 16.80
C ARG A 292 6.67 9.11 17.32
N PRO A 293 6.87 9.77 18.48
CA PRO A 293 8.21 9.97 19.04
C PRO A 293 8.96 8.65 19.35
N LEU A 294 8.24 7.64 19.85
CA LEU A 294 8.81 6.32 20.12
C LEU A 294 9.18 5.60 18.83
N ILE A 295 8.35 5.72 17.78
CA ILE A 295 8.66 5.14 16.46
C ILE A 295 9.94 5.74 15.90
N ARG A 296 10.12 7.07 15.98
CA ARG A 296 11.34 7.74 15.53
C ARG A 296 12.57 7.31 16.32
N ASP A 297 12.46 7.24 17.64
CA ASP A 297 13.55 6.76 18.51
C ASP A 297 13.93 5.32 18.17
N MET A 298 12.94 4.42 18.05
CA MET A 298 13.18 3.03 17.68
C MET A 298 13.80 2.90 16.28
N ALA A 299 13.32 3.65 15.28
CA ALA A 299 13.88 3.66 13.93
C ALA A 299 15.36 4.11 13.93
N ALA A 300 15.69 5.14 14.72
CA ALA A 300 17.07 5.59 14.88
C ALA A 300 17.96 4.52 15.53
N ARG A 301 17.47 3.82 16.57
CA ARG A 301 18.20 2.74 17.25
C ARG A 301 18.40 1.51 16.35
N ILE A 302 17.40 1.14 15.56
CA ILE A 302 17.51 0.06 14.56
C ILE A 302 18.61 0.40 13.55
N ARG A 303 18.63 1.64 13.06
CA ARG A 303 19.67 2.13 12.14
C ARG A 303 21.06 2.10 12.77
N GLU A 304 21.19 2.51 14.04
CA GLU A 304 22.46 2.49 14.78
C GLU A 304 22.99 1.06 14.99
N ALA A 305 22.11 0.10 15.27
CA ALA A 305 22.46 -1.31 15.35
C ALA A 305 22.99 -1.86 14.00
N GLY A 306 22.61 -1.22 12.90
CA GLY A 306 22.91 -1.64 11.53
C GLY A 306 21.93 -2.69 11.00
N SER A 307 20.76 -2.81 11.62
CA SER A 307 19.71 -3.74 11.22
C SER A 307 18.83 -3.16 10.12
N ILE A 308 18.29 -4.02 9.26
CA ILE A 308 17.23 -3.64 8.31
C ILE A 308 15.86 -3.71 9.01
N PRO A 309 15.04 -2.64 8.97
CA PRO A 309 13.71 -2.66 9.57
C PRO A 309 12.70 -3.44 8.73
N GLU A 310 11.94 -4.33 9.37
CA GLU A 310 10.65 -4.81 8.87
C GLU A 310 9.54 -3.90 9.41
N LEU A 311 8.78 -3.28 8.53
CA LEU A 311 7.81 -2.23 8.86
C LEU A 311 6.44 -2.85 9.16
N GLU A 312 6.17 -3.11 10.43
CA GLU A 312 4.95 -3.77 10.91
C GLU A 312 3.76 -2.80 10.84
N CYS A 313 2.86 -3.07 9.91
CA CYS A 313 1.70 -2.25 9.57
C CYS A 313 0.40 -3.01 9.83
N TYR A 314 -0.22 -2.71 10.97
CA TYR A 314 -1.54 -3.20 11.37
C TYR A 314 -2.71 -2.39 10.80
N GLU A 315 -2.44 -1.20 10.26
CA GLU A 315 -3.42 -0.27 9.70
C GLU A 315 -2.83 0.51 8.53
N VAL A 316 -3.69 1.08 7.68
CA VAL A 316 -3.25 1.85 6.50
C VAL A 316 -2.47 3.11 6.91
N GLY A 317 -2.84 3.75 8.02
CA GLY A 317 -2.11 4.90 8.55
C GLY A 317 -0.65 4.59 8.92
N HIS A 318 -0.33 3.34 9.25
CA HIS A 318 1.03 2.92 9.61
C HIS A 318 1.97 2.92 8.39
N ILE A 319 1.42 2.66 7.19
CA ILE A 319 2.16 2.83 5.94
C ILE A 319 2.59 4.29 5.79
N HIS A 320 1.69 5.23 6.04
CA HIS A 320 2.01 6.66 5.93
C HIS A 320 3.02 7.12 6.99
N GLU A 321 2.97 6.55 8.20
CA GLU A 321 3.99 6.80 9.22
C GLU A 321 5.37 6.33 8.73
N ALA A 322 5.47 5.11 8.18
CA ALA A 322 6.73 4.62 7.61
C ALA A 322 7.26 5.53 6.48
N LEU A 323 6.39 6.01 5.60
CA LEU A 323 6.77 6.96 4.55
C LEU A 323 7.22 8.31 5.11
N SER A 324 6.66 8.74 6.24
CA SER A 324 7.13 9.94 6.94
C SER A 324 8.54 9.73 7.49
N LEU A 325 8.84 8.57 8.08
CA LEU A 325 10.20 8.25 8.56
C LEU A 325 11.22 8.17 7.41
N LEU A 326 10.82 7.68 6.24
CA LEU A 326 11.65 7.73 5.03
C LEU A 326 11.96 9.18 4.63
N ALA A 327 10.94 10.04 4.59
CA ALA A 327 11.12 11.46 4.26
C ALA A 327 11.98 12.20 5.30
N GLU A 328 11.92 11.78 6.57
CA GLU A 328 12.78 12.28 7.65
C GLU A 328 14.22 11.72 7.59
N GLY A 329 14.52 10.79 6.68
CA GLY A 329 15.83 10.17 6.53
C GLY A 329 16.18 9.13 7.62
N LEU A 330 15.17 8.66 8.36
CA LEU A 330 15.33 7.62 9.39
C LEU A 330 15.29 6.21 8.81
N LEU A 331 14.65 6.03 7.65
CA LEU A 331 14.65 4.79 6.87
C LEU A 331 15.46 4.96 5.57
N ALA A 332 15.87 3.83 4.99
CA ALA A 332 16.53 3.78 3.70
C ALA A 332 15.87 2.70 2.83
N GLU A 333 15.84 2.92 1.51
CA GLU A 333 15.37 1.94 0.54
C GLU A 333 16.40 0.80 0.34
N PRO A 334 15.97 -0.42 -0.03
CA PRO A 334 14.58 -0.83 -0.25
C PRO A 334 13.79 -1.01 1.05
N LEU A 335 12.50 -0.63 1.03
CA LEU A 335 11.60 -0.83 2.17
C LEU A 335 11.00 -2.26 2.16
N HIS A 336 10.80 -2.82 3.35
CA HIS A 336 10.10 -4.09 3.55
C HIS A 336 8.90 -3.89 4.49
N PHE A 337 7.68 -3.99 3.95
CA PHE A 337 6.44 -3.84 4.71
C PHE A 337 5.90 -5.18 5.17
N GLN A 338 5.57 -5.31 6.45
CA GLN A 338 4.87 -6.47 6.98
C GLN A 338 3.43 -6.07 7.31
N PHE A 339 2.46 -6.54 6.51
CA PHE A 339 1.05 -6.31 6.80
C PHE A 339 0.57 -7.34 7.82
N VAL A 340 0.13 -6.87 8.99
CA VAL A 340 -0.34 -7.73 10.08
C VAL A 340 -1.85 -7.64 10.19
N LEU A 341 -2.54 -8.73 9.86
CA LEU A 341 -3.97 -8.73 9.59
C LEU A 341 -4.76 -9.58 10.60
N GLY A 342 -5.94 -9.09 10.98
CA GLY A 342 -6.90 -9.86 11.78
C GLY A 342 -6.60 -9.89 13.28
N VAL A 343 -5.68 -9.04 13.76
CA VAL A 343 -5.53 -8.75 15.19
C VAL A 343 -6.81 -8.05 15.69
N PRO A 344 -7.43 -8.48 16.80
CA PRO A 344 -8.52 -7.72 17.41
C PRO A 344 -8.06 -6.31 17.80
N GLY A 345 -8.58 -5.29 17.09
CA GLY A 345 -8.18 -3.88 17.27
C GLY A 345 -7.34 -3.30 16.13
N GLY A 346 -6.88 -4.14 15.18
CA GLY A 346 -6.26 -3.72 13.93
C GLY A 346 -7.11 -4.06 12.69
N ILE A 347 -6.50 -3.93 11.52
CA ILE A 347 -7.21 -4.04 10.25
C ILE A 347 -7.66 -5.49 9.96
N ALA A 348 -8.80 -5.62 9.29
CA ALA A 348 -9.40 -6.92 9.01
C ALA A 348 -8.60 -7.75 7.99
N ALA A 349 -8.51 -9.06 8.23
CA ALA A 349 -7.95 -10.03 7.28
C ALA A 349 -8.94 -10.34 6.13
N ARG A 350 -8.98 -9.45 5.13
CA ARG A 350 -9.81 -9.56 3.92
C ARG A 350 -8.99 -9.26 2.66
N GLU A 351 -9.38 -9.83 1.53
CA GLU A 351 -8.68 -9.65 0.26
C GLU A 351 -8.70 -8.21 -0.25
N ASP A 352 -9.86 -7.54 -0.22
CA ASP A 352 -10.02 -6.15 -0.66
C ASP A 352 -9.15 -5.20 0.18
N VAL A 353 -9.04 -5.46 1.48
CA VAL A 353 -8.16 -4.74 2.40
C VAL A 353 -6.69 -4.93 2.01
N LEU A 354 -6.24 -6.17 1.82
CA LEU A 354 -4.85 -6.43 1.43
C LEU A 354 -4.50 -5.75 0.11
N ARG A 355 -5.36 -5.88 -0.91
CA ARG A 355 -5.17 -5.21 -2.21
C ARG A 355 -5.08 -3.68 -2.07
N PHE A 356 -5.90 -3.11 -1.19
CA PHE A 356 -5.86 -1.68 -0.89
C PHE A 356 -4.51 -1.28 -0.26
N MET A 357 -4.03 -2.01 0.76
CA MET A 357 -2.75 -1.74 1.42
C MET A 357 -1.56 -1.84 0.46
N ILE A 358 -1.52 -2.86 -0.42
CA ILE A 358 -0.49 -2.98 -1.46
C ILE A 358 -0.56 -1.78 -2.44
N GLY A 359 -1.75 -1.23 -2.67
CA GLY A 359 -1.95 0.00 -3.45
C GLY A 359 -1.26 1.23 -2.84
N GLN A 360 -1.01 1.25 -1.53
CA GLN A 360 -0.50 2.41 -0.80
C GLN A 360 1.03 2.46 -0.69
N ILE A 361 1.74 1.35 -0.92
CA ILE A 361 3.21 1.33 -0.78
C ILE A 361 3.93 1.86 -2.05
N PRO A 362 5.15 2.42 -1.91
CA PRO A 362 5.97 2.85 -3.03
C PRO A 362 6.39 1.70 -3.95
N ARG A 363 6.59 2.01 -5.24
CA ARG A 363 7.16 1.04 -6.19
C ARG A 363 8.57 0.64 -5.74
N GLY A 364 8.92 -0.64 -5.91
CA GLY A 364 10.21 -1.18 -5.49
C GLY A 364 10.27 -1.59 -4.02
N SER A 365 9.26 -1.27 -3.22
CA SER A 365 9.12 -1.81 -1.87
C SER A 365 8.72 -3.28 -1.94
N SER A 366 9.30 -4.10 -1.07
CA SER A 366 8.85 -5.47 -0.82
C SER A 366 7.79 -5.47 0.28
N TRP A 367 6.93 -6.48 0.30
CA TRP A 367 5.90 -6.62 1.32
C TRP A 367 5.59 -8.08 1.63
N GLY A 368 5.13 -8.36 2.84
CA GLY A 368 4.66 -9.67 3.29
C GLY A 368 3.39 -9.59 4.10
N VAL A 369 2.80 -10.75 4.41
CA VAL A 369 1.60 -10.87 5.25
C VAL A 369 1.82 -11.82 6.42
N ALA A 370 1.43 -11.36 7.60
CA ALA A 370 1.23 -12.15 8.81
C ALA A 370 -0.26 -12.00 9.15
N ALA A 371 -0.96 -13.10 9.40
CA ALA A 371 -2.38 -13.04 9.71
C ALA A 371 -2.71 -13.97 10.88
N VAL A 372 -3.52 -13.47 11.81
CA VAL A 372 -3.71 -14.12 13.11
C VAL A 372 -4.68 -15.30 13.03
N GLY A 373 -4.30 -16.41 13.67
CA GLY A 373 -5.09 -17.61 13.87
C GLY A 373 -5.57 -18.21 12.55
N ARG A 374 -6.89 -18.40 12.42
CA ARG A 374 -7.52 -18.98 11.23
C ARG A 374 -7.25 -18.22 9.93
N HIS A 375 -6.81 -16.96 10.03
CA HIS A 375 -6.53 -16.12 8.87
C HIS A 375 -5.13 -16.35 8.30
N GLN A 376 -4.20 -16.99 9.04
CA GLN A 376 -2.81 -17.22 8.61
C GLN A 376 -2.77 -17.86 7.21
N ARG A 377 -3.44 -19.00 7.04
CA ARG A 377 -3.43 -19.75 5.78
C ARG A 377 -4.00 -18.95 4.60
N PRO A 378 -5.29 -18.54 4.59
CA PRO A 378 -5.87 -17.89 3.41
C PRO A 378 -5.16 -16.59 3.04
N MET A 379 -4.65 -15.81 4.01
CA MET A 379 -4.01 -14.54 3.72
C MET A 379 -2.56 -14.68 3.27
N THR A 380 -1.80 -15.64 3.79
CA THR A 380 -0.44 -15.92 3.30
C THR A 380 -0.46 -16.55 1.91
N GLU A 381 -1.41 -17.45 1.63
CA GLU A 381 -1.62 -18.00 0.29
C GLU A 381 -1.97 -16.89 -0.72
N LEU A 382 -2.89 -15.99 -0.35
CA LEU A 382 -3.22 -14.81 -1.18
C LEU A 382 -2.01 -13.89 -1.38
N ALA A 383 -1.20 -13.64 -0.34
CA ALA A 383 0.00 -12.82 -0.46
C ALA A 383 0.98 -13.39 -1.50
N MET A 384 1.21 -14.71 -1.48
CA MET A 384 2.06 -15.40 -2.45
C MET A 384 1.51 -15.31 -3.89
N GLN A 385 0.18 -15.40 -4.06
CA GLN A 385 -0.45 -15.23 -5.38
C GLN A 385 -0.30 -13.79 -5.89
N LEU A 386 -0.35 -12.81 -5.00
CA LEU A 386 -0.25 -11.37 -5.32
C LEU A 386 1.18 -10.83 -5.36
N GLY A 387 2.20 -11.67 -5.23
CA GLY A 387 3.60 -11.24 -5.44
C GLY A 387 4.33 -10.89 -4.14
N GLY A 388 3.63 -10.88 -3.01
CA GLY A 388 4.19 -10.64 -1.69
C GLY A 388 4.89 -11.84 -1.09
N HIS A 389 5.42 -11.62 0.12
CA HIS A 389 6.06 -12.57 1.01
C HIS A 389 5.08 -13.08 2.08
N ALA A 390 5.48 -14.08 2.85
CA ALA A 390 4.59 -14.68 3.85
C ALA A 390 5.32 -14.95 5.17
N ARG A 391 4.62 -14.66 6.26
CA ARG A 391 5.03 -14.98 7.62
C ARG A 391 4.06 -16.01 8.21
N VAL A 392 4.63 -17.08 8.76
CA VAL A 392 3.89 -18.15 9.44
C VAL A 392 4.62 -18.56 10.73
N GLY A 393 3.93 -19.24 11.64
CA GLY A 393 4.52 -19.75 12.88
C GLY A 393 3.56 -19.70 14.07
N LEU A 394 4.01 -20.27 15.19
CA LEU A 394 3.24 -20.41 16.43
C LEU A 394 2.92 -19.08 17.13
N GLU A 395 3.66 -18.01 16.81
CA GLU A 395 3.32 -16.66 17.25
C GLU A 395 1.97 -16.22 16.69
N ASP A 396 1.76 -16.44 15.40
CA ASP A 396 0.57 -15.94 14.70
C ASP A 396 -0.58 -16.96 14.74
N ASN A 397 -0.27 -18.27 14.76
CA ASN A 397 -1.25 -19.35 14.74
C ASN A 397 -0.68 -20.68 15.26
N ILE A 398 -1.38 -21.30 16.22
CA ILE A 398 -0.98 -22.58 16.82
C ILE A 398 -1.54 -23.81 16.11
N TYR A 399 -2.39 -23.66 15.10
CA TYR A 399 -3.09 -24.76 14.45
C TYR A 399 -2.51 -25.10 13.08
N LEU A 400 -2.17 -26.37 12.84
CA LEU A 400 -1.90 -26.85 11.50
C LEU A 400 -3.22 -26.89 10.72
N GLU A 401 -4.21 -27.63 11.18
CA GLU A 401 -5.56 -27.65 10.60
C GLU A 401 -6.60 -27.27 11.67
N LYS A 402 -7.86 -27.07 11.27
CA LYS A 402 -8.92 -26.74 12.23
C LYS A 402 -9.00 -27.80 13.33
N GLY A 403 -8.64 -27.41 14.55
CA GLY A 403 -8.63 -28.30 15.72
C GLY A 403 -7.39 -29.19 15.86
N VAL A 404 -6.41 -29.10 14.96
CA VAL A 404 -5.15 -29.85 15.02
C VAL A 404 -4.01 -28.89 15.31
N LEU A 405 -3.40 -28.99 16.50
CA LEU A 405 -2.25 -28.17 16.85
C LEU A 405 -1.07 -28.45 15.93
N ALA A 406 -0.30 -27.42 15.61
CA ALA A 406 0.96 -27.56 14.91
C ALA A 406 2.06 -28.00 15.90
N GLU A 407 2.78 -29.05 15.54
CA GLU A 407 3.94 -29.53 16.30
C GLU A 407 5.16 -28.65 16.01
N GLY A 408 5.15 -27.44 16.56
CA GLY A 408 6.10 -26.38 16.23
C GLY A 408 5.61 -25.50 15.06
N SER A 409 6.46 -24.57 14.64
CA SER A 409 6.26 -23.71 13.47
C SER A 409 6.67 -24.38 12.16
N ALA A 410 7.62 -25.33 12.18
CA ALA A 410 8.13 -25.97 10.97
C ALA A 410 7.05 -26.64 10.09
N PRO A 411 6.01 -27.32 10.62
CA PRO A 411 4.91 -27.83 9.80
C PRO A 411 4.13 -26.73 9.06
N LEU A 412 3.98 -25.55 9.67
CA LEU A 412 3.32 -24.39 9.04
C LEU A 412 4.18 -23.85 7.89
N VAL A 413 5.50 -23.76 8.10
CA VAL A 413 6.48 -23.36 7.08
C VAL A 413 6.48 -24.36 5.92
N ALA A 414 6.54 -25.66 6.20
CA ALA A 414 6.56 -26.70 5.17
C ALA A 414 5.33 -26.64 4.27
N ARG A 415 4.15 -26.41 4.86
CA ARG A 415 2.91 -26.21 4.11
C ARG A 415 2.94 -24.94 3.26
N ALA A 416 3.39 -23.82 3.82
CA ALA A 416 3.52 -22.56 3.10
C ALA A 416 4.48 -22.71 1.90
N ALA A 417 5.62 -23.38 2.09
CA ALA A 417 6.59 -23.67 1.04
C ALA A 417 6.03 -24.60 -0.04
N ALA A 418 5.25 -25.61 0.33
CA ALA A 418 4.58 -26.49 -0.63
C ALA A 418 3.55 -25.73 -1.47
N PHE A 419 2.75 -24.86 -0.85
CA PHE A 419 1.81 -24.01 -1.57
C PHE A 419 2.52 -23.06 -2.53
N ALA A 420 3.57 -22.37 -2.07
CA ALA A 420 4.39 -21.49 -2.90
C ALA A 420 4.86 -22.18 -4.19
N ARG A 421 5.43 -23.39 -4.07
CA ARG A 421 5.84 -24.20 -5.22
C ARG A 421 4.66 -24.55 -6.13
N SER A 422 3.49 -24.87 -5.57
CA SER A 422 2.28 -25.21 -6.34
C SER A 422 1.74 -24.05 -7.18
N VAL A 423 2.02 -22.80 -6.79
CA VAL A 423 1.62 -21.59 -7.53
C VAL A 423 2.78 -20.96 -8.32
N GLY A 424 3.90 -21.68 -8.48
CA GLY A 424 5.03 -21.25 -9.30
C GLY A 424 5.93 -20.17 -8.66
N ARG A 425 5.94 -20.07 -7.33
CA ARG A 425 6.87 -19.22 -6.56
C ARG A 425 8.08 -20.02 -6.10
N GLU A 426 9.26 -19.41 -6.21
CA GLU A 426 10.51 -19.98 -5.71
C GLU A 426 10.72 -19.57 -4.24
N VAL A 427 10.74 -20.54 -3.32
CA VAL A 427 11.10 -20.28 -1.92
C VAL A 427 12.62 -20.11 -1.83
N VAL A 428 13.08 -18.93 -1.44
CA VAL A 428 14.51 -18.60 -1.44
C VAL A 428 15.21 -19.00 -0.15
N ASP A 429 16.51 -19.27 -0.23
CA ASP A 429 17.38 -19.40 0.96
C ASP A 429 17.68 -18.02 1.60
N PRO A 430 18.28 -17.97 2.81
CA PRO A 430 18.64 -16.72 3.46
C PRO A 430 19.64 -15.87 2.71
N ASP A 431 20.58 -16.44 1.96
CA ASP A 431 21.56 -15.64 1.24
C ASP A 431 20.90 -14.85 0.12
N ARG A 432 19.95 -15.48 -0.58
CA ARG A 432 19.12 -14.78 -1.54
C ARG A 432 18.15 -13.81 -0.85
N ALA A 433 17.57 -14.17 0.30
CA ALA A 433 16.74 -13.25 1.07
C ALA A 433 17.51 -12.01 1.54
N ARG A 434 18.77 -12.14 1.96
CA ARG A 434 19.66 -11.02 2.34
C ARG A 434 19.83 -10.05 1.18
N GLN A 435 20.04 -10.56 -0.03
CA GLN A 435 20.14 -9.73 -1.24
C GLN A 435 18.85 -8.96 -1.52
N LEU A 436 17.69 -9.64 -1.42
CA LEU A 436 16.37 -9.04 -1.68
C LEU A 436 16.02 -7.97 -0.65
N LEU A 437 16.41 -8.17 0.61
CA LEU A 437 16.16 -7.26 1.73
C LEU A 437 17.23 -6.17 1.88
N GLY A 438 18.27 -6.15 1.03
CA GLY A 438 19.35 -5.17 1.13
C GLY A 438 20.27 -5.34 2.34
N ILE A 439 20.29 -6.52 2.96
CA ILE A 439 21.19 -6.85 4.06
C ILE A 439 22.60 -6.99 3.50
N ARG A 440 23.52 -6.15 3.96
CA ARG A 440 24.92 -6.20 3.52
C ARG A 440 25.59 -7.45 4.09
N PRO A 441 26.47 -8.13 3.32
CA PRO A 441 27.29 -9.20 3.85
C PRO A 441 28.04 -8.71 5.07
N ARG A 442 27.94 -9.45 6.18
CA ARG A 442 28.73 -9.18 7.38
C ARG A 442 30.20 -9.25 6.93
N ALA A 443 30.92 -8.13 6.97
CA ALA A 443 32.35 -8.14 6.65
C ALA A 443 32.98 -9.23 7.52
N ALA A 444 33.58 -10.24 6.89
CA ALA A 444 34.29 -11.29 7.60
C ALA A 444 35.20 -10.58 8.60
N ALA A 445 34.98 -10.82 9.90
CA ALA A 445 35.79 -10.23 10.95
C ALA A 445 37.25 -10.45 10.55
N ALA A 446 37.94 -9.34 10.27
CA ALA A 446 39.28 -9.39 9.72
C ALA A 446 40.14 -10.26 10.64
N GLN A 447 40.53 -11.42 10.13
CA GLN A 447 41.73 -12.13 10.56
C GLN A 447 42.90 -11.18 10.29
N ALA A 448 43.15 -10.26 11.22
CA ALA A 448 44.30 -9.38 11.22
C ALA A 448 44.70 -9.16 12.68
N GLY A 449 45.53 -10.07 13.18
CA GLY A 449 46.10 -9.99 14.52
C GLY A 449 46.93 -11.21 14.93
N ALA A 450 46.82 -12.35 14.24
CA ALA A 450 47.62 -13.53 14.51
C ALA A 450 48.13 -14.17 13.22
N ALA A 451 49.27 -13.68 12.72
CA ALA A 451 50.32 -14.39 11.97
C ALA A 451 51.09 -13.40 11.08
N GLY A 452 52.20 -12.90 11.62
CA GLY A 452 53.14 -12.03 10.92
C GLY A 452 54.34 -11.72 11.81
N GLY A 453 54.98 -12.77 12.34
CA GLY A 453 56.26 -12.64 13.04
C GLY A 453 57.40 -12.40 12.05
N GLY A 454 58.47 -11.76 12.53
CA GLY A 454 59.79 -11.87 11.90
C GLY A 454 60.61 -10.59 11.82
N SER A 455 61.32 -10.29 12.91
CA SER A 455 62.74 -9.88 12.94
C SER A 455 63.31 -9.02 11.80
N ALA A 456 63.73 -7.80 12.14
CA ALA A 456 65.02 -7.27 11.70
C ALA A 456 65.63 -6.35 12.77
N LEU A 457 66.86 -6.68 13.15
CA LEU A 457 67.77 -5.96 14.04
C LEU A 457 68.29 -4.65 13.41
N ALA A 458 68.61 -3.72 14.31
CA ALA A 458 69.72 -2.74 14.27
C ALA A 458 69.74 -1.64 13.19
N GLN A 459 69.69 -0.38 13.66
CA GLN A 459 70.81 0.60 13.69
C GLN A 459 70.24 2.02 13.89
N GLY A 460 70.83 2.78 14.83
CA GLY A 460 70.53 4.19 15.08
C GLY A 460 70.56 4.54 16.55
#